data_AF-A0A9W7PZ03-F1
#
_entry.id   AF-A0A9W7PZ03-F1
#
_cell.length_a   1.000
_cell.length_b   1.000
_cell.length_c   1.000
_cell.angle_alpha   90.00
_cell.angle_beta   90.00
_cell.angle_gamma   90.00
#
_symmetry.space_group_name_H-M   'P 1'
#
loop_
_entity.id
_entity.type
_entity.pdbx_description
1 polymer ?
#
loop_
_entity_poly.entity_id
_entity_poly.type
_entity_poly.pdbx_seq_one_letter_code
_entity_poly.pdbx_strand_id
1 'polypeptide(L)'
;MVREFRPIPKLKGWFEYYHTPCDICGSENMCMINEDKNRVVCCRVKSDKPFGHNGTCPGYLHFLNAEKQTDYDFSSIKVVKEREKQTIRELNIAYQLMLKRCQLDQKHLDHLTGPSRCMTTEEIEVRQYNSFPDKPWQIIKDILKSVSVVKPDSFLGVPGFYTAQGKNKGDKYITMSGSKDSILIPCRDITKQIVGFQYRIQNVTNRLKVTPVNSDFKAEIVKQPNVVKVLYKGEIVFEGTIDFKEKCFKLNGENIGNIELKKGQKYYWLSSSGKENGTGVGNPLPIHLAVPYQRLKDWQMGEEYELGDTVWVTEGLLKGDRIAQMLYEFKDNEVFKNQKLDTFGTDVFALPGVQTYRLILPIIKEKGIKKVVIAYDMDATTNKFVKMHLFNFSKELKEIGVSLYAAIWDVNESKGLDDLLINKKLPSVVKIG
;
A
#
# COMPACT_ATOMS: atom_id res chain seq x y z
N MET A 1 5.32 -20.51 6.47
CA MET A 1 5.77 -20.56 5.06
C MET A 1 5.47 -19.21 4.43
N VAL A 2 6.52 -18.52 3.98
CA VAL A 2 6.36 -17.33 3.15
C VAL A 2 5.79 -17.81 1.81
N ARG A 3 4.73 -17.17 1.32
CA ARG A 3 4.13 -17.52 0.03
C ARG A 3 5.07 -17.00 -1.05
N GLU A 4 5.59 -17.86 -1.93
CA GLU A 4 6.52 -17.45 -3.01
C GLU A 4 5.80 -16.88 -4.25
N PHE A 5 4.55 -17.33 -4.45
CA PHE A 5 3.75 -16.99 -5.61
C PHE A 5 2.29 -16.79 -5.22
N ARG A 6 1.67 -15.78 -5.81
CA ARG A 6 0.25 -15.48 -5.59
C ARG A 6 -0.52 -15.67 -6.89
N PRO A 7 -1.51 -16.59 -6.94
CA PRO A 7 -2.33 -16.77 -8.13
C PRO A 7 -3.11 -15.49 -8.41
N ILE A 8 -3.29 -15.18 -9.67
CA ILE A 8 -4.04 -14.02 -10.14
C ILE A 8 -5.44 -14.50 -10.53
N PRO A 9 -6.50 -14.21 -9.74
CA PRO A 9 -7.81 -14.81 -9.97
C PRO A 9 -8.40 -14.55 -11.37
N LYS A 10 -8.10 -13.40 -11.96
CA LYS A 10 -8.60 -13.00 -13.29
C LYS A 10 -7.76 -13.51 -14.47
N LEU A 11 -6.54 -13.99 -14.21
CA LEU A 11 -5.63 -14.50 -15.23
C LEU A 11 -5.28 -15.93 -14.87
N LYS A 12 -6.10 -16.87 -15.33
CA LYS A 12 -5.92 -18.31 -15.06
C LYS A 12 -4.52 -18.75 -15.49
N GLY A 13 -3.84 -19.50 -14.63
CA GLY A 13 -2.47 -19.96 -14.85
C GLY A 13 -1.41 -18.87 -14.71
N TRP A 14 -1.74 -17.68 -14.20
CA TRP A 14 -0.75 -16.64 -13.90
C TRP A 14 -0.58 -16.45 -12.40
N PHE A 15 0.67 -16.19 -12.02
CA PHE A 15 1.10 -16.01 -10.64
C PHE A 15 1.95 -14.75 -10.52
N GLU A 16 1.62 -13.88 -9.58
CA GLU A 16 2.48 -12.77 -9.19
C GLU A 16 3.69 -13.32 -8.41
N TYR A 17 4.90 -12.87 -8.79
CA TYR A 17 6.10 -13.08 -7.98
C TYR A 17 5.91 -12.41 -6.62
N TYR A 18 6.03 -13.16 -5.54
CA TYR A 18 5.81 -12.64 -4.19
C TYR A 18 6.90 -13.14 -3.25
N HIS A 19 7.81 -12.27 -2.82
CA HIS A 19 9.05 -12.68 -2.13
C HIS A 19 10.01 -13.55 -2.94
N THR A 20 9.68 -13.84 -4.21
CA THR A 20 10.56 -14.47 -5.20
C THR A 20 11.00 -13.42 -6.23
N PRO A 21 12.29 -13.29 -6.56
CA PRO A 21 12.75 -12.36 -7.59
C PRO A 21 12.18 -12.70 -8.98
N CYS A 22 11.70 -11.69 -9.70
CA CYS A 22 11.28 -11.83 -11.10
C CYS A 22 12.46 -12.20 -12.01
N ASP A 23 12.29 -13.20 -12.88
CA ASP A 23 13.33 -13.69 -13.79
C ASP A 23 13.84 -12.64 -14.81
N ILE A 24 13.10 -11.53 -14.99
CA ILE A 24 13.49 -10.44 -15.90
C ILE A 24 14.12 -9.25 -15.17
N CYS A 25 13.53 -8.79 -14.07
CA CYS A 25 13.97 -7.54 -13.40
C CYS A 25 14.52 -7.73 -11.98
N GLY A 26 14.50 -8.96 -11.45
CA GLY A 26 14.95 -9.28 -10.10
C GLY A 26 14.06 -8.72 -8.97
N SER A 27 12.97 -8.02 -9.28
CA SER A 27 12.06 -7.47 -8.27
C SER A 27 11.09 -8.52 -7.73
N GLU A 28 10.79 -8.48 -6.44
CA GLU A 28 9.97 -9.47 -5.73
C GLU A 28 8.46 -9.17 -5.72
N ASN A 29 8.00 -8.27 -6.59
CA ASN A 29 6.59 -7.84 -6.65
C ASN A 29 6.18 -7.30 -8.03
N MET A 30 4.86 -7.21 -8.23
CA MET A 30 4.17 -6.61 -9.40
C MET A 30 4.31 -7.39 -10.71
N CYS A 31 5.43 -8.08 -10.91
CA CYS A 31 5.65 -8.93 -12.08
C CYS A 31 4.88 -10.24 -11.91
N MET A 32 4.58 -10.91 -13.01
CA MET A 32 3.87 -12.18 -13.00
C MET A 32 4.48 -13.17 -13.99
N ILE A 33 4.38 -14.45 -13.67
CA ILE A 33 4.82 -15.58 -14.48
C ILE A 33 3.62 -16.50 -14.77
N ASN A 34 3.61 -17.07 -15.96
CA ASN A 34 2.64 -18.08 -16.32
C ASN A 34 3.08 -19.48 -15.84
N GLU A 35 2.13 -20.37 -15.59
CA GLU A 35 2.36 -21.75 -15.17
C GLU A 35 3.20 -22.56 -16.16
N ASP A 36 3.29 -22.11 -17.42
CA ASP A 36 4.18 -22.67 -18.44
C ASP A 36 5.67 -22.37 -18.23
N LYS A 37 6.03 -21.55 -17.23
CA LYS A 37 7.40 -21.18 -16.85
C LYS A 37 8.20 -20.46 -17.94
N ASN A 38 7.56 -20.05 -19.03
CA ASN A 38 8.18 -19.39 -20.18
C ASN A 38 7.75 -17.93 -20.26
N ARG A 39 6.46 -17.65 -20.04
CA ARG A 39 5.92 -16.30 -20.20
C ARG A 39 6.00 -15.50 -18.90
N VAL A 40 6.67 -14.35 -18.96
CA VAL A 40 6.79 -13.41 -17.83
C VAL A 40 6.29 -12.04 -18.25
N VAL A 41 5.37 -11.45 -17.49
CA VAL A 41 5.01 -10.04 -17.62
C VAL A 41 5.80 -9.24 -16.60
N CYS A 42 6.74 -8.44 -17.09
CA CYS A 42 7.59 -7.57 -16.28
C CYS A 42 7.07 -6.12 -16.29
N CYS A 43 6.91 -5.53 -15.12
CA CYS A 43 6.45 -4.13 -14.99
C CYS A 43 7.58 -3.09 -15.08
N ARG A 44 8.83 -3.52 -15.24
CA ARG A 44 10.02 -2.65 -15.12
C ARG A 44 10.92 -2.65 -16.36
N VAL A 45 11.06 -3.79 -17.03
CA VAL A 45 11.88 -3.92 -18.24
C VAL A 45 10.94 -3.97 -19.44
N LYS A 46 11.14 -3.04 -20.38
CA LYS A 46 10.33 -2.95 -21.60
C LYS A 46 10.62 -4.11 -22.55
N SER A 47 9.58 -4.57 -23.25
CA SER A 47 9.68 -5.38 -24.47
C SER A 47 8.85 -4.73 -25.58
N ASP A 48 8.92 -5.31 -26.77
CA ASP A 48 8.09 -4.99 -27.92
C ASP A 48 6.60 -5.36 -27.74
N LYS A 49 6.27 -6.15 -26.70
CA LYS A 49 4.93 -6.68 -26.44
C LYS A 49 4.33 -6.07 -25.17
N PRO A 50 3.67 -4.89 -25.23
CA PRO A 50 2.99 -4.31 -24.08
C PRO A 50 1.85 -5.23 -23.61
N PHE A 51 1.68 -5.33 -22.29
CA PHE A 51 0.65 -6.15 -21.65
C PHE A 51 -0.15 -5.31 -20.66
N GLY A 52 -1.49 -5.38 -20.72
CA GLY A 52 -2.36 -4.66 -19.80
C GLY A 52 -2.21 -3.14 -19.87
N HIS A 53 -2.02 -2.58 -21.08
CA HIS A 53 -1.83 -1.15 -21.33
C HIS A 53 -2.87 -0.25 -20.63
N ASN A 54 -4.13 -0.68 -20.59
CA ASN A 54 -5.24 0.05 -19.97
C ASN A 54 -5.41 -0.24 -18.46
N GLY A 55 -4.54 -1.08 -17.89
CA GLY A 55 -4.57 -1.46 -16.48
C GLY A 55 -3.83 -0.49 -15.56
N THR A 56 -4.04 -0.65 -14.26
CA THR A 56 -3.40 0.17 -13.21
C THR A 56 -1.90 -0.08 -13.04
N CYS A 57 -1.41 -1.22 -13.54
CA CYS A 57 0.02 -1.51 -13.63
C CYS A 57 0.31 -2.21 -14.97
N PRO A 58 0.55 -1.44 -16.05
CA PRO A 58 0.93 -2.03 -17.32
C PRO A 58 2.31 -2.68 -17.20
N GLY A 59 2.48 -3.79 -17.91
CA GLY A 59 3.74 -4.50 -18.01
C GLY A 59 4.11 -4.80 -19.46
N TYR A 60 5.15 -5.60 -19.62
CA TYR A 60 5.69 -6.02 -20.91
C TYR A 60 5.87 -7.53 -20.88
N LEU A 61 5.39 -8.23 -21.90
CA LEU A 61 5.49 -9.67 -22.01
C LEU A 61 6.88 -10.06 -22.53
N HIS A 62 7.54 -10.97 -21.82
CA HIS A 62 8.83 -11.57 -22.12
C HIS A 62 8.68 -13.08 -22.23
N PHE A 63 9.58 -13.71 -22.98
CA PHE A 63 9.68 -15.16 -23.14
C PHE A 63 11.06 -15.60 -22.64
N LEU A 64 11.09 -16.57 -21.73
CA LEU A 64 12.33 -17.09 -21.15
C LEU A 64 12.90 -18.20 -22.03
N ASN A 65 14.20 -18.11 -22.34
CA ASN A 65 14.93 -19.21 -22.99
C ASN A 65 15.00 -20.43 -22.06
N ALA A 66 15.08 -21.64 -22.62
CA ALA A 66 15.12 -22.89 -21.85
C ALA A 66 16.20 -22.92 -20.75
N GLU A 67 17.34 -22.26 -20.96
CA GLU A 67 18.44 -22.17 -19.98
C GLU A 67 18.16 -21.22 -18.79
N LYS A 68 17.16 -20.33 -18.92
CA LYS A 68 16.77 -19.35 -17.89
C LYS A 68 15.44 -19.67 -17.21
N GLN A 69 14.85 -20.84 -17.49
CA GLN A 69 13.62 -21.25 -16.85
C GLN A 69 13.93 -21.79 -15.47
N THR A 70 13.59 -21.01 -14.45
CA THR A 70 13.59 -21.50 -13.07
C THR A 70 12.46 -22.53 -12.90
N ASP A 71 12.76 -23.70 -12.35
CA ASP A 71 11.77 -24.76 -12.17
C ASP A 71 10.88 -24.49 -10.95
N TYR A 72 9.75 -23.81 -11.18
CA TYR A 72 8.77 -23.51 -10.14
C TYR A 72 7.72 -24.62 -10.00
N ASP A 73 7.40 -25.01 -8.77
CA ASP A 73 6.23 -25.87 -8.50
C ASP A 73 4.99 -25.03 -8.19
N PHE A 74 4.09 -24.92 -9.16
CA PHE A 74 2.78 -24.27 -8.97
C PHE A 74 1.70 -25.22 -8.43
N SER A 75 1.93 -26.55 -8.44
CA SER A 75 0.90 -27.55 -8.11
C SER A 75 0.51 -27.53 -6.63
N SER A 76 1.45 -27.12 -5.76
CA SER A 76 1.23 -26.96 -4.33
C SER A 76 0.46 -25.68 -3.95
N ILE A 77 0.25 -24.76 -4.90
CA ILE A 77 -0.43 -23.48 -4.65
C ILE A 77 -1.94 -23.68 -4.66
N LYS A 78 -2.55 -23.67 -3.46
CA LYS A 78 -4.01 -23.70 -3.31
C LYS A 78 -4.66 -22.46 -3.90
N VAL A 79 -5.45 -22.66 -4.95
CA VAL A 79 -6.38 -21.65 -5.48
C VAL A 79 -7.65 -21.69 -4.64
N VAL A 80 -7.92 -20.62 -3.91
CA VAL A 80 -9.14 -20.46 -3.10
C VAL A 80 -10.18 -19.67 -3.87
N LYS A 81 -11.45 -20.00 -3.67
CA LYS A 81 -12.58 -19.24 -4.23
C LYS A 81 -12.63 -17.85 -3.59
N GLU A 82 -12.24 -16.83 -4.34
CA GLU A 82 -12.38 -15.42 -3.97
C GLU A 82 -13.74 -14.86 -4.42
N ARG A 83 -14.12 -13.70 -3.88
CA ARG A 83 -15.32 -12.95 -4.26
C ARG A 83 -14.92 -11.68 -5.02
N GLU A 84 -15.75 -11.30 -5.99
CA GLU A 84 -15.60 -10.02 -6.66
C GLU A 84 -15.79 -8.86 -5.69
N LYS A 85 -15.13 -7.75 -5.99
CA LYS A 85 -15.19 -6.54 -5.16
C LYS A 85 -16.59 -5.94 -5.26
N GLN A 86 -17.20 -5.73 -4.10
CA GLN A 86 -18.52 -5.11 -3.98
C GLN A 86 -18.51 -3.65 -4.43
N THR A 87 -19.72 -3.09 -4.60
CA THR A 87 -19.91 -1.69 -4.98
C THR A 87 -19.39 -0.74 -3.90
N ILE A 88 -18.99 0.47 -4.27
CA ILE A 88 -18.46 1.49 -3.33
C ILE A 88 -19.42 1.70 -2.14
N ARG A 89 -20.73 1.74 -2.42
CA ARG A 89 -21.77 1.87 -1.39
C ARG A 89 -21.71 0.74 -0.36
N GLU A 90 -21.64 -0.51 -0.82
CA GLU A 90 -21.59 -1.68 0.05
C GLU A 90 -20.28 -1.73 0.85
N LEU A 91 -19.14 -1.39 0.22
CA LEU A 91 -17.85 -1.24 0.89
C LEU A 91 -17.95 -0.24 2.05
N ASN A 92 -18.46 0.96 1.76
CA ASN A 92 -18.59 2.02 2.75
C ASN A 92 -19.51 1.61 3.91
N ILE A 93 -20.64 0.95 3.64
CA ILE A 93 -21.55 0.46 4.69
C ILE A 93 -20.83 -0.54 5.61
N ALA A 94 -20.19 -1.57 5.05
CA ALA A 94 -19.49 -2.58 5.83
C ALA A 94 -18.37 -1.97 6.69
N TYR A 95 -17.59 -1.06 6.11
CA TYR A 95 -16.51 -0.36 6.77
C TYR A 95 -16.97 0.61 7.87
N GLN A 96 -18.04 1.37 7.64
CA GLN A 96 -18.61 2.26 8.66
C GLN A 96 -19.18 1.47 9.84
N LEU A 97 -19.86 0.35 9.57
CA LEU A 97 -20.33 -0.55 10.62
C LEU A 97 -19.18 -1.12 11.44
N MET A 98 -18.09 -1.52 10.78
CA MET A 98 -16.85 -1.96 11.45
C MET A 98 -16.26 -0.85 12.32
N LEU A 99 -16.03 0.35 11.78
CA LEU A 99 -15.43 1.47 12.51
C LEU A 99 -16.21 1.86 13.76
N LYS A 100 -17.55 1.83 13.72
CA LYS A 100 -18.41 2.12 14.88
C LYS A 100 -18.27 1.13 16.04
N ARG A 101 -17.53 0.03 15.89
CA ARG A 101 -17.25 -0.96 16.94
C ARG A 101 -15.75 -1.13 17.20
N CYS A 102 -14.91 -0.49 16.40
CA CYS A 102 -13.48 -0.38 16.69
C CYS A 102 -13.25 0.77 17.69
N GLN A 103 -12.16 0.67 18.45
CA GLN A 103 -11.69 1.71 19.35
C GLN A 103 -10.25 2.06 18.99
N LEU A 104 -9.83 3.27 19.35
CA LEU A 104 -8.45 3.69 19.24
C LEU A 104 -7.74 3.43 20.57
N ASP A 105 -6.68 2.63 20.52
CA ASP A 105 -5.86 2.30 21.70
C ASP A 105 -5.07 3.54 22.11
N GLN A 106 -4.82 3.70 23.41
CA GLN A 106 -4.06 4.85 23.92
C GLN A 106 -2.68 4.99 23.25
N LYS A 107 -1.94 3.89 23.08
CA LYS A 107 -0.63 3.90 22.38
C LYS A 107 -0.70 4.38 20.93
N HIS A 108 -1.84 4.20 20.26
CA HIS A 108 -2.06 4.65 18.89
C HIS A 108 -2.46 6.12 18.88
N LEU A 109 -3.29 6.54 19.83
CA LEU A 109 -3.60 7.94 20.07
C LEU A 109 -2.31 8.73 20.35
N ASP A 110 -1.48 8.28 21.28
CA ASP A 110 -0.19 8.91 21.63
C ASP A 110 0.76 9.02 20.40
N HIS A 111 0.71 8.04 19.50
CA HIS A 111 1.49 8.10 18.27
C HIS A 111 0.98 9.16 17.29
N LEU A 112 -0.34 9.29 17.15
CA LEU A 112 -0.98 10.23 16.24
C LEU A 112 -0.92 11.67 16.76
N THR A 113 -1.03 11.87 18.08
CA THR A 113 -0.89 13.18 18.72
C THR A 113 0.56 13.57 18.97
N GLY A 114 1.47 12.59 18.97
CA GLY A 114 2.88 12.81 19.23
C GLY A 114 3.60 13.66 18.16
N PRO A 115 4.87 14.03 18.41
CA PRO A 115 5.62 15.01 17.61
C PRO A 115 5.80 14.63 16.15
N SER A 116 5.73 13.33 15.83
CA SER A 116 5.87 12.86 14.45
C SER A 116 4.64 13.11 13.58
N ARG A 117 3.49 13.42 14.18
CA ARG A 117 2.21 13.51 13.46
C ARG A 117 1.40 14.75 13.82
N CYS A 118 1.48 15.21 15.07
CA CYS A 118 0.89 16.46 15.54
C CYS A 118 -0.60 16.59 15.19
N MET A 119 -1.35 15.49 15.24
CA MET A 119 -2.80 15.53 15.01
C MET A 119 -3.52 15.92 16.30
N THR A 120 -4.63 16.66 16.17
CA THR A 120 -5.54 16.90 17.29
C THR A 120 -6.47 15.71 17.47
N THR A 121 -7.06 15.55 18.66
CA THR A 121 -8.05 14.50 18.91
C THR A 121 -9.29 14.66 18.02
N GLU A 122 -9.72 15.91 17.75
CA GLU A 122 -10.82 16.19 16.83
C GLU A 122 -10.49 15.74 15.40
N GLU A 123 -9.27 16.04 14.93
CA GLU A 123 -8.82 15.57 13.61
C GLU A 123 -8.88 14.04 13.52
N ILE A 124 -8.35 13.34 14.53
CA ILE A 124 -8.33 11.87 14.59
C ILE A 124 -9.75 11.29 14.55
N GLU A 125 -10.68 11.90 15.30
CA GLU A 125 -12.08 11.49 15.34
C GLU A 125 -12.78 11.70 14.00
N VAL A 126 -12.65 12.89 13.40
CA VAL A 126 -13.24 13.23 12.09
C VAL A 126 -12.68 12.33 10.98
N ARG A 127 -11.37 12.03 11.03
CA ARG A 127 -10.72 11.10 10.10
C ARG A 127 -11.10 9.64 10.35
N GLN A 128 -11.73 9.33 11.48
CA GLN A 128 -12.13 7.98 11.90
C GLN A 128 -10.94 6.99 11.96
N TYR A 129 -9.78 7.45 12.46
CA TYR A 129 -8.67 6.54 12.73
C TYR A 129 -8.99 5.68 13.96
N ASN A 130 -8.64 4.40 13.88
CA ASN A 130 -8.95 3.41 14.89
C ASN A 130 -7.82 2.39 15.02
N SER A 131 -7.81 1.59 16.08
CA SER A 131 -6.96 0.40 16.12
C SER A 131 -7.60 -0.74 15.34
N PHE A 132 -6.76 -1.59 14.74
CA PHE A 132 -7.24 -2.90 14.31
C PHE A 132 -7.70 -3.71 15.52
N PRO A 133 -8.91 -4.30 15.49
CA PRO A 133 -9.48 -4.95 16.67
C PRO A 133 -8.73 -6.22 17.05
N ASP A 134 -8.56 -6.47 18.35
CA ASP A 134 -7.94 -7.71 18.86
C ASP A 134 -8.70 -8.99 18.50
N LYS A 135 -10.03 -8.87 18.41
CA LYS A 135 -10.97 -9.95 18.10
C LYS A 135 -11.85 -9.55 16.91
N PRO A 136 -11.34 -9.55 15.67
CA PRO A 136 -12.08 -9.07 14.49
C PRO A 136 -13.38 -9.84 14.24
N TRP A 137 -13.43 -11.14 14.55
CA TRP A 137 -14.66 -11.94 14.43
C TRP A 137 -15.75 -11.50 15.40
N GLN A 138 -15.39 -10.92 16.55
CA GLN A 138 -16.35 -10.43 17.53
C GLN A 138 -17.03 -9.16 17.02
N ILE A 139 -16.28 -8.27 16.37
CA ILE A 139 -16.82 -7.08 15.69
C ILE A 139 -17.92 -7.47 14.71
N ILE A 140 -17.66 -8.48 13.86
CA ILE A 140 -18.65 -8.98 12.90
C ILE A 140 -19.86 -9.59 13.60
N LYS A 141 -19.64 -10.42 14.63
CA LYS A 141 -20.71 -11.02 15.42
C LYS A 141 -21.61 -9.97 16.06
N ASP A 142 -21.04 -8.89 16.58
CA ASP A 142 -21.78 -7.81 17.23
C ASP A 142 -22.55 -6.96 16.21
N ILE A 143 -22.00 -6.74 15.01
CA ILE A 143 -22.74 -6.09 13.91
C ILE A 143 -23.95 -6.94 13.50
N LEU A 144 -23.76 -8.24 13.24
CA LEU A 144 -24.83 -9.15 12.81
C LEU A 144 -25.94 -9.29 13.86
N LYS A 145 -25.61 -9.17 15.16
CA LYS A 145 -26.59 -9.15 16.24
C LYS A 145 -27.34 -7.81 16.34
N SER A 146 -26.65 -6.69 16.11
CA SER A 146 -27.22 -5.35 16.31
C SER A 146 -27.94 -4.79 15.11
N VAL A 147 -27.71 -5.31 13.90
CA VAL A 147 -28.27 -4.78 12.65
C VAL A 147 -28.92 -5.90 11.84
N SER A 148 -30.23 -6.10 12.04
CA SER A 148 -31.00 -7.22 11.48
C SER A 148 -31.00 -7.30 9.95
N VAL A 149 -30.87 -6.15 9.25
CA VAL A 149 -30.81 -6.10 7.79
C VAL A 149 -29.47 -6.55 7.21
N VAL A 150 -28.41 -6.57 8.03
CA VAL A 150 -27.06 -6.98 7.59
C VAL A 150 -26.93 -8.49 7.74
N LYS A 151 -26.63 -9.16 6.62
CA LYS A 151 -26.41 -10.61 6.58
C LYS A 151 -24.90 -10.90 6.60
N PRO A 152 -24.47 -12.11 6.99
CA PRO A 152 -23.06 -12.49 6.91
C PRO A 152 -22.46 -12.22 5.52
N ASP A 153 -23.19 -12.56 4.46
CA ASP A 153 -22.75 -12.38 3.08
C ASP A 153 -22.52 -10.91 2.68
N SER A 154 -23.08 -9.95 3.42
CA SER A 154 -22.84 -8.51 3.20
C SER A 154 -21.38 -8.10 3.38
N PHE A 155 -20.56 -8.91 4.05
CA PHE A 155 -19.12 -8.66 4.21
C PHE A 155 -18.26 -9.36 3.16
N LEU A 156 -18.80 -10.34 2.43
CA LEU A 156 -18.06 -11.08 1.42
C LEU A 156 -17.98 -10.25 0.13
N GLY A 157 -16.80 -10.08 -0.44
CA GLY A 157 -16.59 -9.08 -1.51
C GLY A 157 -16.08 -7.73 -1.00
N VAL A 158 -16.00 -7.54 0.33
CA VAL A 158 -15.39 -6.36 0.94
C VAL A 158 -13.93 -6.66 1.28
N PRO A 159 -12.94 -5.90 0.74
CA PRO A 159 -11.53 -6.15 1.02
C PRO A 159 -11.21 -6.14 2.52
N GLY A 160 -10.54 -7.19 2.97
CA GLY A 160 -10.23 -7.39 4.38
C GLY A 160 -11.13 -8.43 5.04
N PHE A 161 -12.35 -8.65 4.58
CA PHE A 161 -13.25 -9.64 5.15
C PHE A 161 -13.17 -10.97 4.41
N TYR A 162 -13.27 -12.09 5.14
CA TYR A 162 -13.21 -13.43 4.56
C TYR A 162 -13.84 -14.49 5.47
N THR A 163 -14.06 -15.67 4.90
CA THR A 163 -14.50 -16.86 5.64
C THR A 163 -13.29 -17.59 6.25
N ALA A 164 -13.26 -17.67 7.57
CA ALA A 164 -12.28 -18.45 8.33
C ALA A 164 -12.88 -19.78 8.81
N GLN A 165 -12.00 -20.77 8.99
CA GLN A 165 -12.35 -22.06 9.56
C GLN A 165 -12.39 -21.96 11.10
N GLY A 166 -13.45 -22.50 11.69
CA GLY A 166 -13.68 -22.60 13.12
C GLY A 166 -12.82 -23.68 13.79
N LYS A 167 -13.05 -23.86 15.09
CA LYS A 167 -12.33 -24.88 15.88
C LYS A 167 -12.77 -26.31 15.49
N ASN A 168 -14.05 -26.50 15.18
CA ASN A 168 -14.57 -27.79 14.76
C ASN A 168 -14.57 -27.90 13.24
N LYS A 169 -14.40 -29.13 12.75
CA LYS A 169 -14.41 -29.43 11.32
C LYS A 169 -15.78 -29.08 10.73
N GLY A 170 -15.82 -28.12 9.80
CA GLY A 170 -17.05 -27.67 9.14
C GLY A 170 -17.58 -26.33 9.67
N ASP A 171 -17.15 -25.89 10.86
CA ASP A 171 -17.52 -24.58 11.38
C ASP A 171 -16.85 -23.49 10.55
N LYS A 172 -17.63 -22.53 10.07
CA LYS A 172 -17.14 -21.37 9.32
C LYS A 172 -17.69 -20.10 9.93
N TYR A 173 -16.86 -19.07 9.97
CA TYR A 173 -17.26 -17.75 10.43
C TYR A 173 -16.59 -16.66 9.59
N ILE A 174 -17.17 -15.47 9.60
CA ILE A 174 -16.60 -14.33 8.89
C ILE A 174 -15.72 -13.55 9.87
N THR A 175 -14.54 -13.15 9.40
CA THR A 175 -13.57 -12.36 10.15
C THR A 175 -12.83 -11.42 9.22
N MET A 176 -11.92 -10.63 9.78
CA MET A 176 -11.08 -9.69 9.06
C MET A 176 -9.62 -10.15 9.02
N SER A 177 -8.95 -9.92 7.90
CA SER A 177 -7.51 -9.96 7.77
C SER A 177 -6.92 -8.63 8.24
N GLY A 178 -5.71 -8.68 8.76
CA GLY A 178 -5.03 -7.52 9.31
C GLY A 178 -4.08 -7.94 10.42
N SER A 179 -3.45 -6.98 11.06
CA SER A 179 -2.52 -7.23 12.17
C SER A 179 -3.00 -6.54 13.42
N LYS A 180 -2.87 -7.22 14.55
CA LYS A 180 -2.93 -6.57 15.87
C LYS A 180 -1.83 -5.50 15.96
N ASP A 181 -2.01 -4.58 16.90
CA ASP A 181 -1.06 -3.48 17.13
C ASP A 181 -0.82 -2.62 15.88
N SER A 182 -1.93 -2.28 15.22
CA SER A 182 -1.90 -1.44 14.02
C SER A 182 -3.02 -0.41 14.00
N ILE A 183 -2.76 0.71 13.32
CA ILE A 183 -3.69 1.83 13.16
C ILE A 183 -4.40 1.68 11.81
N LEU A 184 -5.73 1.59 11.82
CA LEU A 184 -6.61 1.64 10.67
C LEU A 184 -6.73 3.07 10.13
N ILE A 185 -6.49 3.21 8.83
CA ILE A 185 -6.48 4.48 8.10
C ILE A 185 -7.48 4.35 6.94
N PRO A 186 -8.67 4.97 7.02
CA PRO A 186 -9.68 4.89 5.96
C PRO A 186 -9.20 5.52 4.66
N CYS A 187 -9.52 4.88 3.53
CA CYS A 187 -9.35 5.45 2.19
C CYS A 187 -10.70 5.96 1.71
N ARG A 188 -10.84 7.28 1.55
CA ARG A 188 -12.07 7.94 1.06
C ARG A 188 -11.94 8.42 -0.37
N ASP A 189 -12.95 8.14 -1.19
CA ASP A 189 -13.03 8.67 -2.55
C ASP A 189 -13.54 10.12 -2.59
N ILE A 190 -13.80 10.64 -3.79
CA ILE A 190 -14.32 12.00 -4.03
C ILE A 190 -15.78 12.19 -3.60
N THR A 191 -16.41 11.20 -2.98
CA THR A 191 -17.77 11.26 -2.41
C THR A 191 -17.79 11.02 -0.89
N LYS A 192 -16.60 11.08 -0.25
CA LYS A 192 -16.35 10.79 1.18
C LYS A 192 -16.55 9.32 1.56
N GLN A 193 -16.95 8.46 0.61
CA GLN A 193 -17.21 7.05 0.85
C GLN A 193 -15.92 6.28 1.06
N ILE A 194 -15.91 5.38 2.05
CA ILE A 194 -14.75 4.53 2.35
C ILE A 194 -14.67 3.40 1.31
N VAL A 195 -13.64 3.45 0.47
CA VAL A 195 -13.37 2.50 -0.63
C VAL A 195 -12.29 1.46 -0.29
N GLY A 196 -11.70 1.56 0.89
CA GLY A 196 -10.70 0.63 1.40
C GLY A 196 -10.02 1.13 2.67
N PHE A 197 -9.02 0.39 3.14
CA PHE A 197 -8.21 0.75 4.29
C PHE A 197 -6.74 0.44 4.06
N GLN A 198 -5.89 1.30 4.60
CA GLN A 198 -4.57 0.87 5.03
C GLN A 198 -4.57 0.61 6.54
N TYR A 199 -3.67 -0.25 6.98
CA TYR A 199 -3.31 -0.36 8.38
C TYR A 199 -1.80 -0.18 8.54
N ARG A 200 -1.42 0.58 9.57
CA ARG A 200 -0.03 0.91 9.90
C ARG A 200 0.41 0.14 11.13
N ILE A 201 1.40 -0.74 10.98
CA ILE A 201 2.04 -1.45 12.09
C ILE A 201 2.84 -0.48 12.94
N GLN A 202 2.68 -0.52 14.26
CA GLN A 202 3.50 0.27 15.18
C GLN A 202 4.91 -0.32 15.31
N ASN A 203 4.97 -1.59 15.71
CA ASN A 203 6.21 -2.30 15.96
C ASN A 203 6.61 -3.14 14.76
N VAL A 204 7.26 -2.50 13.78
CA VAL A 204 7.74 -3.18 12.58
C VAL A 204 8.92 -4.07 12.90
N THR A 205 8.75 -5.37 12.66
CA THR A 205 9.82 -6.36 12.76
C THR A 205 10.62 -6.44 11.46
N ASN A 206 11.93 -6.66 11.57
CA ASN A 206 12.75 -6.97 10.41
C ASN A 206 12.40 -8.37 9.90
N ARG A 207 12.59 -8.57 8.59
CA ARG A 207 12.41 -9.85 7.92
C ARG A 207 13.76 -10.34 7.40
N LEU A 208 13.94 -11.65 7.36
CA LEU A 208 15.14 -12.26 6.79
C LEU A 208 14.82 -12.73 5.38
N LYS A 209 15.57 -12.23 4.39
CA LYS A 209 15.61 -12.82 3.07
C LYS A 209 16.63 -13.96 3.13
N VAL A 210 16.20 -15.15 2.74
CA VAL A 210 17.04 -16.35 2.72
C VAL A 210 17.12 -16.81 1.28
N THR A 211 18.33 -16.88 0.74
CA THR A 211 18.62 -17.35 -0.61
C THR A 211 19.43 -18.65 -0.48
N PRO A 212 18.76 -19.80 -0.34
CA PRO A 212 19.43 -21.09 -0.22
C PRO A 212 20.11 -21.49 -1.54
N VAL A 213 21.28 -22.13 -1.48
CA VAL A 213 21.85 -22.87 -2.63
C VAL A 213 21.21 -24.26 -2.73
N ASN A 214 20.85 -24.86 -1.58
CA ASN A 214 20.08 -26.11 -1.51
C ASN A 214 18.98 -26.04 -0.44
N SER A 215 18.03 -26.99 -0.48
CA SER A 215 16.89 -27.05 0.46
C SER A 215 17.25 -27.27 1.94
N ASP A 216 18.50 -27.64 2.24
CA ASP A 216 18.95 -27.91 3.61
C ASP A 216 19.34 -26.63 4.35
N PHE A 217 19.53 -25.52 3.63
CA PHE A 217 19.86 -24.22 4.20
C PHE A 217 18.61 -23.50 4.70
N LYS A 218 18.55 -23.25 6.00
CA LYS A 218 17.45 -22.54 6.66
C LYS A 218 17.99 -21.43 7.53
N ALA A 219 17.27 -20.31 7.61
CA ALA A 219 17.63 -19.25 8.52
C ALA A 219 16.39 -18.55 9.06
N GLU A 220 16.47 -18.08 10.30
CA GLU A 220 15.40 -17.38 10.98
C GLU A 220 15.93 -16.28 11.91
N ILE A 221 15.08 -15.29 12.21
CA ILE A 221 15.38 -14.27 13.22
C ILE A 221 14.89 -14.81 14.55
N VAL A 222 15.83 -15.10 15.46
CA VAL A 222 15.52 -15.60 16.81
C VAL A 222 15.22 -14.46 17.78
N LYS A 223 15.82 -13.28 17.57
CA LYS A 223 15.55 -12.09 18.38
C LYS A 223 15.67 -10.81 17.55
N GLN A 224 14.64 -9.98 17.61
CA GLN A 224 14.64 -8.65 16.98
C GLN A 224 15.65 -7.73 17.70
N PRO A 225 16.31 -6.81 17.00
CA PRO A 225 16.10 -6.50 15.58
C PRO A 225 16.87 -7.39 14.59
N ASN A 226 17.92 -8.11 15.01
CA ASN A 226 18.89 -8.68 14.06
C ASN A 226 19.67 -9.92 14.53
N VAL A 227 19.23 -10.61 15.58
CA VAL A 227 19.86 -11.89 15.97
C VAL A 227 19.25 -12.99 15.13
N VAL A 228 20.08 -13.67 14.35
CA VAL A 228 19.68 -14.73 13.43
C VAL A 228 20.34 -16.05 13.77
N LYS A 229 19.63 -17.12 13.43
CA LYS A 229 20.11 -18.50 13.51
C LYS A 229 20.07 -19.10 12.11
N VAL A 230 21.18 -19.69 11.70
CA VAL A 230 21.35 -20.36 10.40
C VAL A 230 21.60 -21.83 10.65
N LEU A 231 20.82 -22.66 9.98
CA LEU A 231 20.92 -24.11 10.01
C LEU A 231 21.27 -24.65 8.63
N TYR A 232 22.12 -25.66 8.60
CA TYR A 232 22.39 -26.45 7.41
C TYR A 232 22.31 -27.94 7.78
N LYS A 233 21.48 -28.70 7.07
CA LYS A 233 21.21 -30.12 7.36
C LYS A 233 20.78 -30.38 8.82
N GLY A 234 20.14 -29.39 9.46
CA GLY A 234 19.68 -29.47 10.84
C GLY A 234 20.69 -29.03 11.90
N GLU A 235 21.95 -28.78 11.53
CA GLU A 235 22.99 -28.30 12.45
C GLU A 235 23.11 -26.77 12.42
N ILE A 236 23.43 -26.17 13.57
CA ILE A 236 23.60 -24.72 13.69
C ILE A 236 24.97 -24.33 13.12
N VAL A 237 24.95 -23.64 11.98
CA VAL A 237 26.17 -23.12 11.34
C VAL A 237 26.53 -21.72 11.85
N PHE A 238 25.52 -20.95 12.26
CA PHE A 238 25.72 -19.62 12.81
C PHE A 238 24.57 -19.21 13.72
N GLU A 239 24.90 -18.57 14.84
CA GLU A 239 23.95 -17.88 15.69
C GLU A 239 24.58 -16.57 16.17
N GLY A 240 23.95 -15.44 15.88
CA GLY A 240 24.51 -14.14 16.23
C GLY A 240 23.84 -12.97 15.53
N THR A 241 24.37 -11.77 15.76
CA THR A 241 23.88 -10.56 15.13
C THR A 241 24.39 -10.43 13.69
N ILE A 242 23.53 -9.91 12.81
CA ILE A 242 23.91 -9.52 11.45
C ILE A 242 23.57 -8.06 11.19
N ASP A 243 24.25 -7.44 10.23
CA ASP A 243 23.89 -6.13 9.71
C ASP A 243 22.86 -6.26 8.57
N PHE A 244 22.57 -5.16 7.88
CA PHE A 244 21.64 -5.13 6.74
C PHE A 244 22.33 -5.47 5.41
N LYS A 245 23.58 -5.91 5.42
CA LYS A 245 24.28 -6.34 4.20
C LYS A 245 23.99 -7.82 3.96
N GLU A 246 24.12 -8.23 2.71
CA GLU A 246 24.06 -9.65 2.37
C GLU A 246 25.25 -10.38 3.00
N LYS A 247 24.96 -11.48 3.70
CA LYS A 247 25.96 -12.35 4.32
C LYS A 247 25.91 -13.73 3.68
N CYS A 248 27.03 -14.13 3.10
CA CYS A 248 27.23 -15.44 2.49
C CYS A 248 27.76 -16.44 3.55
N PHE A 249 27.20 -17.64 3.57
CA PHE A 249 27.66 -18.74 4.40
C PHE A 249 28.33 -19.79 3.54
N LYS A 250 29.53 -20.21 3.95
CA LYS A 250 30.32 -21.22 3.26
C LYS A 250 30.67 -22.37 4.19
N LEU A 251 30.64 -23.59 3.67
CA LEU A 251 31.10 -24.80 4.35
C LEU A 251 32.14 -25.47 3.45
N ASN A 252 33.33 -25.77 3.97
CA ASN A 252 34.46 -26.32 3.21
C ASN A 252 34.83 -25.53 1.93
N GLY A 253 34.60 -24.22 1.93
CA GLY A 253 34.87 -23.34 0.77
C GLY A 253 33.72 -23.20 -0.23
N GLU A 254 32.70 -24.07 -0.14
CA GLU A 254 31.52 -24.02 -1.00
C GLU A 254 30.42 -23.14 -0.41
N ASN A 255 29.71 -22.38 -1.26
CA ASN A 255 28.58 -21.56 -0.82
C ASN A 255 27.36 -22.44 -0.53
N ILE A 256 26.86 -22.38 0.70
CA ILE A 256 25.66 -23.12 1.12
C ILE A 256 24.39 -22.25 1.10
N GLY A 257 24.53 -20.92 1.13
CA GLY A 257 23.41 -20.00 1.11
C GLY A 257 23.77 -18.59 1.56
N ASN A 258 22.92 -17.64 1.17
CA ASN A 258 23.03 -16.23 1.57
C ASN A 258 21.82 -15.83 2.40
N ILE A 259 22.04 -14.92 3.36
CA ILE A 259 20.94 -14.23 4.05
C ILE A 259 21.12 -12.74 3.96
N GLU A 260 20.01 -12.01 3.97
CA GLU A 260 20.01 -10.56 4.02
C GLU A 260 18.88 -10.07 4.93
N LEU A 261 19.23 -9.25 5.93
CA LEU A 261 18.23 -8.63 6.79
C LEU A 261 17.56 -7.48 6.03
N LYS A 262 16.23 -7.52 5.94
CA LYS A 262 15.43 -6.46 5.31
C LYS A 262 14.54 -5.81 6.37
N LYS A 263 14.42 -4.47 6.29
CA LYS A 263 13.45 -3.74 7.12
C LYS A 263 12.03 -4.18 6.75
N GLY A 264 11.20 -4.39 7.77
CA GLY A 264 9.78 -4.66 7.55
C GLY A 264 9.06 -3.44 6.96
N GLN A 265 7.88 -3.70 6.40
CA GLN A 265 7.02 -2.64 5.87
C GLN A 265 6.08 -2.12 6.97
N LYS A 266 5.84 -0.81 6.99
CA LYS A 266 4.97 -0.13 7.96
C LYS A 266 3.49 -0.19 7.60
N TYR A 267 3.16 0.04 6.32
CA TYR A 267 1.79 0.19 5.85
C TYR A 267 1.39 -0.97 4.95
N TYR A 268 0.21 -1.51 5.20
CA TYR A 268 -0.39 -2.59 4.42
C TYR A 268 -1.81 -2.22 4.03
N TRP A 269 -2.25 -2.69 2.89
CA TRP A 269 -3.66 -2.61 2.53
C TRP A 269 -4.46 -3.70 3.25
N LEU A 270 -5.64 -3.35 3.75
CA LEU A 270 -6.59 -4.30 4.33
C LEU A 270 -7.19 -5.16 3.20
N SER A 271 -6.56 -6.30 2.94
CA SER A 271 -6.94 -7.22 1.87
C SER A 271 -7.07 -8.64 2.39
N SER A 272 -8.07 -9.35 1.86
CA SER A 272 -8.31 -10.76 2.17
C SER A 272 -8.10 -11.67 0.95
N SER A 273 -7.43 -11.20 -0.09
CA SER A 273 -7.11 -12.04 -1.24
C SER A 273 -6.19 -13.21 -0.84
N GLY A 274 -6.38 -14.34 -1.50
CA GLY A 274 -5.81 -15.62 -1.11
C GLY A 274 -6.48 -16.26 0.10
N LYS A 275 -7.67 -15.78 0.53
CA LYS A 275 -8.51 -16.41 1.56
C LYS A 275 -9.85 -16.85 0.99
N GLU A 276 -10.49 -17.82 1.63
CA GLU A 276 -11.82 -18.32 1.23
C GLU A 276 -12.87 -17.21 1.31
N ASN A 277 -13.60 -16.99 0.21
CA ASN A 277 -14.51 -15.85 0.00
C ASN A 277 -13.89 -14.47 0.26
N GLY A 278 -12.56 -14.36 0.25
CA GLY A 278 -11.86 -13.10 0.43
C GLY A 278 -11.80 -12.28 -0.86
N THR A 279 -11.30 -11.05 -0.73
CA THR A 279 -11.29 -10.07 -1.81
C THR A 279 -10.03 -9.20 -1.78
N GLY A 280 -9.45 -9.04 -2.98
CA GLY A 280 -8.34 -8.13 -3.24
C GLY A 280 -8.77 -6.66 -3.18
N VAL A 281 -7.84 -5.77 -2.83
CA VAL A 281 -8.12 -4.33 -2.76
C VAL A 281 -8.23 -3.67 -4.13
N GLY A 282 -7.57 -4.25 -5.15
CA GLY A 282 -7.53 -3.72 -6.51
C GLY A 282 -8.83 -3.83 -7.31
N ASN A 283 -8.72 -3.48 -8.60
CA ASN A 283 -9.80 -3.49 -9.60
C ASN A 283 -11.03 -2.60 -9.28
N PRO A 284 -10.86 -1.26 -9.25
CA PRO A 284 -9.61 -0.51 -9.25
C PRO A 284 -8.99 -0.45 -7.85
N LEU A 285 -7.69 -0.10 -7.79
CA LEU A 285 -7.06 0.24 -6.51
C LEU A 285 -7.71 1.52 -5.95
N PRO A 286 -7.95 1.61 -4.63
CA PRO A 286 -8.51 2.80 -4.03
C PRO A 286 -7.57 4.00 -4.17
N ILE A 287 -8.13 5.16 -4.51
CA ILE A 287 -7.46 6.45 -4.39
C ILE A 287 -8.09 7.16 -3.20
N HIS A 288 -7.25 7.81 -2.39
CA HIS A 288 -7.74 8.63 -1.31
C HIS A 288 -7.72 10.10 -1.71
N LEU A 289 -8.87 10.78 -1.63
CA LEU A 289 -8.94 12.24 -1.55
C LEU A 289 -8.80 12.66 -0.09
N ALA A 290 -7.64 13.24 0.24
CA ALA A 290 -7.36 13.85 1.52
C ALA A 290 -7.67 15.36 1.46
N VAL A 291 -8.42 15.81 2.45
CA VAL A 291 -8.80 17.22 2.63
C VAL A 291 -8.54 17.63 4.09
N PRO A 292 -8.46 18.93 4.40
CA PRO A 292 -8.36 19.40 5.79
C PRO A 292 -9.53 18.88 6.63
N TYR A 293 -9.29 18.53 7.89
CA TYR A 293 -10.32 17.87 8.69
C TYR A 293 -11.55 18.77 8.91
N GLN A 294 -11.37 20.09 8.89
CA GLN A 294 -12.48 21.05 8.96
C GLN A 294 -13.43 20.87 7.77
N ARG A 295 -12.89 20.75 6.55
CA ARG A 295 -13.70 20.47 5.35
C ARG A 295 -14.28 19.06 5.36
N LEU A 296 -13.49 18.08 5.83
CA LEU A 296 -13.96 16.70 5.96
C LEU A 296 -15.16 16.60 6.92
N LYS A 297 -15.18 17.39 7.99
CA LYS A 297 -16.26 17.43 8.98
C LYS A 297 -17.57 17.88 8.33
N ASP A 298 -17.53 18.96 7.55
CA ASP A 298 -18.71 19.58 6.94
C ASP A 298 -19.19 18.88 5.67
N TRP A 299 -18.30 18.16 4.97
CA TRP A 299 -18.62 17.47 3.72
C TRP A 299 -19.62 16.32 3.94
N GLN A 300 -20.76 16.32 3.23
CA GLN A 300 -21.73 15.24 3.39
C GLN A 300 -21.32 13.95 2.66
N MET A 301 -21.64 12.81 3.28
CA MET A 301 -21.34 11.49 2.71
C MET A 301 -22.20 11.21 1.48
N GLY A 302 -21.57 10.88 0.35
CA GLY A 302 -22.24 10.62 -0.92
C GLY A 302 -22.39 11.86 -1.81
N GLU A 303 -22.14 13.06 -1.28
CA GLU A 303 -21.99 14.27 -2.11
C GLU A 303 -20.59 14.30 -2.71
N GLU A 304 -20.53 14.69 -3.97
CA GLU A 304 -19.25 14.84 -4.65
C GLU A 304 -18.52 16.10 -4.16
N TYR A 305 -17.23 15.99 -3.90
CA TYR A 305 -16.41 17.10 -3.43
C TYR A 305 -16.12 18.09 -4.55
N GLU A 306 -16.30 19.38 -4.26
CA GLU A 306 -15.91 20.46 -5.17
C GLU A 306 -14.38 20.67 -5.10
N LEU A 307 -13.66 20.06 -6.05
CA LEU A 307 -12.22 20.25 -6.18
C LEU A 307 -11.88 21.65 -6.72
N GLY A 308 -10.83 22.25 -6.19
CA GLY A 308 -10.26 23.47 -6.78
C GLY A 308 -9.55 23.23 -8.11
N ASP A 309 -9.12 24.32 -8.76
CA ASP A 309 -8.33 24.27 -10.02
C ASP A 309 -6.98 23.52 -9.91
N THR A 310 -6.52 23.26 -8.69
CA THR A 310 -5.23 22.63 -8.38
C THR A 310 -5.41 21.48 -7.41
N VAL A 311 -4.73 20.36 -7.68
CA VAL A 311 -4.66 19.22 -6.76
C VAL A 311 -3.21 18.81 -6.51
N TRP A 312 -2.94 18.37 -5.28
CA TRP A 312 -1.67 17.79 -4.89
C TRP A 312 -1.72 16.26 -5.05
N VAL A 313 -0.58 15.64 -5.34
CA VAL A 313 -0.47 14.18 -5.51
C VAL A 313 0.68 13.65 -4.68
N THR A 314 0.41 12.67 -3.81
CA THR A 314 1.40 12.03 -2.94
C THR A 314 1.18 10.52 -2.85
N GLU A 315 2.00 9.84 -2.05
CA GLU A 315 1.85 8.42 -1.73
C GLU A 315 1.47 8.20 -0.27
N GLY A 316 0.54 7.28 -0.02
CA GLY A 316 0.16 6.87 1.33
C GLY A 316 -0.90 7.76 1.97
N LEU A 317 -1.88 7.11 2.60
CA LEU A 317 -3.13 7.74 3.04
C LEU A 317 -2.88 8.74 4.18
N LEU A 318 -2.16 8.30 5.21
CA LEU A 318 -1.82 9.14 6.38
C LEU A 318 -1.02 10.39 5.97
N LYS A 319 -0.14 10.24 4.97
CA LYS A 319 0.67 11.33 4.46
C LYS A 319 -0.19 12.34 3.72
N GLY A 320 -1.10 11.87 2.85
CA GLY A 320 -2.08 12.74 2.18
C GLY A 320 -2.88 13.56 3.18
N ASP A 321 -3.39 12.91 4.23
CA ASP A 321 -4.14 13.56 5.30
C ASP A 321 -3.33 14.64 6.03
N ARG A 322 -2.05 14.35 6.35
CA ARG A 322 -1.16 15.35 6.96
C ARG A 322 -0.83 16.50 6.02
N ILE A 323 -0.50 16.24 4.76
CA ILE A 323 -0.20 17.29 3.80
C ILE A 323 -1.40 18.22 3.63
N ALA A 324 -2.61 17.67 3.44
CA ALA A 324 -3.83 18.46 3.31
C ALA A 324 -4.06 19.35 4.54
N GLN A 325 -3.88 18.78 5.74
CA GLN A 325 -4.04 19.53 6.99
C GLN A 325 -3.00 20.64 7.15
N MET A 326 -1.73 20.34 6.86
CA MET A 326 -0.65 21.31 7.01
C MET A 326 -0.78 22.46 6.00
N LEU A 327 -1.09 22.17 4.73
CA LEU A 327 -1.34 23.23 3.73
C LEU A 327 -2.47 24.18 4.18
N TYR A 328 -3.49 23.64 4.87
CA TYR A 328 -4.57 24.45 5.43
C TYR A 328 -4.13 25.30 6.62
N GLU A 329 -3.28 24.78 7.51
CA GLU A 329 -2.79 25.51 8.67
C GLU A 329 -1.75 26.58 8.29
N PHE A 330 -0.92 26.33 7.27
CA PHE A 330 0.06 27.30 6.77
C PHE A 330 -0.55 28.41 5.91
N LYS A 331 -1.84 28.33 5.55
CA LYS A 331 -2.48 29.31 4.65
C LYS A 331 -2.32 30.76 5.11
N ASP A 332 -2.19 31.00 6.42
CA ASP A 332 -2.05 32.33 7.02
C ASP A 332 -0.60 32.73 7.34
N ASN A 333 0.37 31.84 7.11
CA ASN A 333 1.78 32.12 7.30
C ASN A 333 2.30 33.11 6.22
N GLU A 334 3.02 34.15 6.64
CA GLU A 334 3.51 35.19 5.72
C GLU A 334 4.49 34.64 4.66
N VAL A 335 5.40 33.74 5.05
CA VAL A 335 6.36 33.12 4.11
C VAL A 335 5.63 32.27 3.09
N PHE A 336 4.59 31.53 3.53
CA PHE A 336 3.75 30.70 2.67
C PHE A 336 3.01 31.54 1.61
N LYS A 337 2.44 32.69 2.02
CA LYS A 337 1.80 33.66 1.11
C LYS A 337 2.81 34.31 0.18
N ASN A 338 3.99 34.70 0.67
CA ASN A 338 5.05 35.31 -0.14
C ASN A 338 5.56 34.35 -1.23
N GLN A 339 5.59 33.05 -0.94
CA GLN A 339 5.93 32.00 -1.92
C GLN A 339 4.73 31.59 -2.80
N LYS A 340 3.56 32.21 -2.60
CA LYS A 340 2.30 31.92 -3.31
C LYS A 340 1.83 30.47 -3.18
N LEU A 341 2.21 29.79 -2.09
CA LEU A 341 1.87 28.39 -1.87
C LEU A 341 0.37 28.20 -1.57
N ASP A 342 -0.27 29.23 -1.02
CA ASP A 342 -1.71 29.33 -0.78
C ASP A 342 -2.54 29.24 -2.08
N THR A 343 -1.94 29.59 -3.21
CA THR A 343 -2.61 29.54 -4.53
C THR A 343 -2.74 28.12 -5.11
N PHE A 344 -2.10 27.12 -4.51
CA PHE A 344 -2.15 25.72 -4.97
C PHE A 344 -3.21 24.88 -4.25
N GLY A 345 -3.98 25.46 -3.33
CA GLY A 345 -5.04 24.76 -2.61
C GLY A 345 -4.54 23.67 -1.66
N THR A 346 -5.48 22.89 -1.12
CA THR A 346 -5.23 21.91 -0.03
C THR A 346 -5.70 20.49 -0.37
N ASP A 347 -6.28 20.29 -1.54
CA ASP A 347 -6.87 19.01 -1.93
C ASP A 347 -5.76 18.07 -2.41
N VAL A 348 -5.63 16.89 -1.78
CA VAL A 348 -4.50 15.98 -1.99
C VAL A 348 -5.01 14.60 -2.37
N PHE A 349 -4.61 14.10 -3.54
CA PHE A 349 -4.77 12.70 -3.90
C PHE A 349 -3.59 11.87 -3.39
N ALA A 350 -3.86 10.94 -2.48
CA ALA A 350 -2.89 9.94 -2.04
C ALA A 350 -3.05 8.65 -2.86
N LEU A 351 -2.03 8.33 -3.65
CA LEU A 351 -2.00 7.19 -4.55
C LEU A 351 -1.41 5.93 -3.89
N PRO A 352 -1.88 4.73 -4.27
CA PRO A 352 -1.27 3.44 -3.93
C PRO A 352 0.01 3.17 -4.76
N GLY A 353 0.96 4.10 -4.71
CA GLY A 353 2.22 4.07 -5.46
C GLY A 353 2.22 5.02 -6.66
N VAL A 354 3.38 5.61 -6.98
CA VAL A 354 3.57 6.60 -8.05
C VAL A 354 3.11 6.13 -9.43
N GLN A 355 3.08 4.81 -9.66
CA GLN A 355 2.71 4.23 -10.95
C GLN A 355 1.21 4.30 -11.24
N THR A 356 0.37 4.53 -10.24
CA THR A 356 -1.09 4.44 -10.39
C THR A 356 -1.73 5.79 -10.74
N TYR A 357 -0.96 6.77 -11.21
CA TYR A 357 -1.46 8.11 -11.57
C TYR A 357 -2.59 8.07 -12.61
N ARG A 358 -2.68 7.04 -13.45
CA ARG A 358 -3.78 6.92 -14.42
C ARG A 358 -5.16 6.84 -13.79
N LEU A 359 -5.23 6.42 -12.52
CA LEU A 359 -6.48 6.37 -11.79
C LEU A 359 -7.08 7.77 -11.52
N ILE A 360 -6.24 8.82 -11.45
CA ILE A 360 -6.71 10.20 -11.22
C ILE A 360 -6.90 10.99 -12.52
N LEU A 361 -6.41 10.52 -13.67
CA LEU A 361 -6.56 11.23 -14.94
C LEU A 361 -8.03 11.44 -15.36
N PRO A 362 -8.95 10.47 -15.21
CA PRO A 362 -10.36 10.71 -15.49
C PRO A 362 -10.95 11.81 -14.60
N ILE A 363 -10.62 11.80 -13.31
CA ILE A 363 -11.08 12.80 -12.33
C ILE A 363 -10.56 14.18 -12.71
N ILE A 364 -9.27 14.29 -13.05
CA ILE A 364 -8.63 15.54 -13.50
C ILE A 364 -9.35 16.13 -14.71
N LYS A 365 -9.70 15.30 -15.70
CA LYS A 365 -10.43 15.73 -16.91
C LYS A 365 -11.85 16.17 -16.60
N GLU A 366 -12.59 15.33 -15.88
CA GLU A 366 -14.01 15.58 -15.58
C GLU A 366 -14.19 16.84 -14.72
N LYS A 367 -13.30 17.06 -13.76
CA LYS A 367 -13.35 18.19 -12.83
C LYS A 367 -12.63 19.44 -13.34
N GLY A 368 -12.10 19.42 -14.56
CA GLY A 368 -11.47 20.59 -15.18
C GLY A 368 -10.24 21.10 -14.42
N ILE A 369 -9.52 20.21 -13.73
CA ILE A 369 -8.33 20.56 -12.95
C ILE A 369 -7.26 21.11 -13.90
N LYS A 370 -6.66 22.24 -13.54
CA LYS A 370 -5.69 22.96 -14.39
C LYS A 370 -4.24 22.71 -13.99
N LYS A 371 -4.00 22.40 -12.71
CA LYS A 371 -2.66 22.21 -12.15
C LYS A 371 -2.59 20.97 -11.27
N VAL A 372 -1.49 20.24 -11.39
CA VAL A 372 -1.15 19.11 -10.52
C VAL A 372 0.19 19.39 -9.86
N VAL A 373 0.25 19.30 -8.53
CA VAL A 373 1.49 19.45 -7.76
C VAL A 373 1.91 18.10 -7.20
N ILE A 374 3.08 17.59 -7.60
CA ILE A 374 3.62 16.34 -7.05
C ILE A 374 4.35 16.63 -5.74
N ALA A 375 4.03 15.84 -4.72
CA ALA A 375 4.65 15.83 -3.39
C ALA A 375 5.08 14.40 -3.02
N TYR A 376 5.98 13.82 -3.82
CA TYR A 376 6.62 12.53 -3.51
C TYR A 376 7.81 12.71 -2.59
N ASP A 377 8.21 11.64 -1.88
CA ASP A 377 9.39 11.70 -1.01
C ASP A 377 10.65 12.03 -1.80
N MET A 378 11.53 12.85 -1.23
CA MET A 378 12.73 13.32 -1.92
C MET A 378 13.67 12.17 -2.29
N ASP A 379 13.74 11.11 -1.48
CA ASP A 379 14.55 9.93 -1.78
C ASP A 379 13.98 9.09 -2.94
N ALA A 380 12.66 9.12 -3.14
CA ALA A 380 12.01 8.46 -4.27
C ALA A 380 12.42 9.07 -5.62
N THR A 381 12.76 10.37 -5.65
CA THR A 381 13.19 11.05 -6.89
C THR A 381 14.49 10.49 -7.48
N THR A 382 15.34 9.84 -6.68
CA THR A 382 16.57 9.18 -7.16
C THR A 382 16.28 7.86 -7.87
N ASN A 383 15.12 7.26 -7.64
CA ASN A 383 14.74 5.96 -8.20
C ASN A 383 14.37 6.09 -9.68
N LYS A 384 15.11 5.39 -10.56
CA LYS A 384 14.85 5.35 -12.01
C LYS A 384 13.40 4.97 -12.35
N PHE A 385 12.78 4.09 -11.56
CA PHE A 385 11.39 3.67 -11.75
C PHE A 385 10.42 4.83 -11.47
N VAL A 386 10.64 5.59 -10.39
CA VAL A 386 9.82 6.76 -10.05
C VAL A 386 9.97 7.84 -11.12
N LYS A 387 11.20 8.13 -11.56
CA LYS A 387 11.46 9.08 -12.67
C LYS A 387 10.71 8.70 -13.95
N MET A 388 10.67 7.42 -14.30
CA MET A 388 9.92 6.93 -15.46
C MET A 388 8.41 7.21 -15.33
N HIS A 389 7.81 6.93 -14.16
CA HIS A 389 6.39 7.19 -13.95
C HIS A 389 6.06 8.67 -13.94
N LEU A 390 6.92 9.50 -13.33
CA LEU A 390 6.82 10.95 -13.37
C LEU A 390 6.85 11.51 -14.80
N PHE A 391 7.78 11.03 -15.63
CA PHE A 391 7.87 11.43 -17.03
C PHE A 391 6.59 11.06 -17.80
N ASN A 392 6.10 9.84 -17.64
CA ASN A 392 4.86 9.41 -18.32
C ASN A 392 3.65 10.21 -17.83
N PHE A 393 3.56 10.48 -16.53
CA PHE A 393 2.47 11.29 -15.96
C PHE A 393 2.52 12.73 -16.51
N SER A 394 3.70 13.35 -16.56
CA SER A 394 3.90 14.67 -17.18
C SER A 394 3.44 14.72 -18.63
N LYS A 395 3.77 13.69 -19.42
CA LYS A 395 3.32 13.60 -20.82
C LYS A 395 1.79 13.53 -20.92
N GLU A 396 1.16 12.64 -20.16
CA GLU A 396 -0.30 12.45 -20.20
C GLU A 396 -1.05 13.70 -19.68
N LEU A 397 -0.51 14.42 -18.69
CA LEU A 397 -1.06 15.71 -18.23
C LEU A 397 -0.96 16.80 -19.30
N LYS A 398 0.18 16.88 -20.00
CA LYS A 398 0.38 17.86 -21.07
C LYS A 398 -0.59 17.63 -22.24
N GLU A 399 -0.85 16.38 -22.60
CA GLU A 399 -1.83 16.01 -23.64
C GLU A 399 -3.25 16.48 -23.32
N ILE A 400 -3.57 16.67 -22.04
CA ILE A 400 -4.90 17.08 -21.57
C ILE A 400 -4.93 18.55 -21.10
N GLY A 401 -3.87 19.32 -21.37
CA GLY A 401 -3.80 20.75 -21.07
C GLY A 401 -3.53 21.10 -19.59
N VAL A 402 -3.03 20.15 -18.79
CA VAL A 402 -2.81 20.33 -17.34
C VAL A 402 -1.35 20.61 -17.05
N SER A 403 -1.08 21.67 -16.27
CA SER A 403 0.28 22.04 -15.88
C SER A 403 0.76 21.19 -14.71
N LEU A 404 1.96 20.61 -14.84
CA LEU A 404 2.59 19.86 -13.77
C LEU A 404 3.56 20.74 -12.98
N TYR A 405 3.52 20.60 -11.66
CA TYR A 405 4.44 21.21 -10.71
C TYR A 405 5.02 20.14 -9.81
N ALA A 406 6.19 20.41 -9.22
CA ALA A 406 6.80 19.58 -8.20
C ALA A 406 7.15 20.43 -6.98
N ALA A 407 6.80 19.93 -5.79
CA ALA A 407 7.30 20.43 -4.53
C ALA A 407 8.71 19.86 -4.29
N ILE A 408 9.68 20.74 -4.05
CA ILE A 408 11.10 20.41 -3.89
C ILE A 408 11.62 21.07 -2.62
N TRP A 409 12.41 20.33 -1.84
CA TRP A 409 13.09 20.81 -0.65
C TRP A 409 14.42 20.07 -0.48
N ASP A 410 15.24 20.49 0.48
CA ASP A 410 16.49 19.78 0.78
C ASP A 410 16.18 18.47 1.52
N VAL A 411 16.65 17.35 0.96
CA VAL A 411 16.48 16.00 1.52
C VAL A 411 17.06 15.85 2.93
N ASN A 412 18.02 16.71 3.30
CA ASN A 412 18.58 16.74 4.66
C ASN A 412 17.63 17.33 5.69
N GLU A 413 16.62 18.10 5.27
CA GLU A 413 15.64 18.71 6.17
C GLU A 413 14.54 17.74 6.55
N SER A 414 14.08 16.94 5.59
CA SER A 414 13.12 15.87 5.80
C SER A 414 13.04 14.92 4.62
N LYS A 415 12.57 13.70 4.87
CA LYS A 415 12.31 12.71 3.82
C LYS A 415 11.03 12.99 3.03
N GLY A 416 9.93 13.28 3.73
CA GLY A 416 8.61 13.55 3.17
C GLY A 416 8.15 14.99 3.37
N LEU A 417 7.18 15.42 2.56
CA LEU A 417 6.60 16.76 2.68
C LEU A 417 5.83 16.92 4.01
N ASP A 418 5.18 15.86 4.50
CA ASP A 418 4.53 15.86 5.80
C ASP A 418 5.52 16.18 6.93
N ASP A 419 6.68 15.52 6.93
CA ASP A 419 7.75 15.77 7.91
C ASP A 419 8.34 17.19 7.75
N LEU A 420 8.45 17.71 6.52
CA LEU A 420 8.95 19.08 6.26
C LEU A 420 8.03 20.12 6.91
N LEU A 421 6.73 19.99 6.64
CA LEU A 421 5.71 20.91 7.10
C LEU A 421 5.53 20.84 8.63
N ILE A 422 5.63 19.65 9.23
CA ILE A 422 5.64 19.49 10.70
C ILE A 422 6.81 20.27 11.34
N ASN A 423 7.97 20.28 10.68
CA ASN A 423 9.13 21.06 11.11
C ASN A 423 9.03 22.56 10.78
N LYS A 424 7.86 23.04 10.35
CA LYS A 424 7.59 24.44 9.97
C LYS A 424 8.49 24.96 8.85
N LYS A 425 8.95 24.06 7.99
CA LYS A 425 9.69 24.38 6.76
C LYS A 425 8.76 24.26 5.57
N LEU A 426 9.07 25.00 4.51
CA LEU A 426 8.21 25.10 3.32
C LEU A 426 8.96 24.61 2.08
N PRO A 427 8.29 23.88 1.17
CA PRO A 427 8.89 23.49 -0.09
C PRO A 427 8.92 24.66 -1.07
N SER A 428 9.81 24.58 -2.05
CA SER A 428 9.68 25.37 -3.28
C SER A 428 8.81 24.60 -4.28
N VAL A 429 7.81 25.25 -4.87
CA VAL A 429 6.99 24.64 -5.92
C VAL A 429 7.44 25.15 -7.28
N VAL A 430 7.96 24.24 -8.12
CA VAL A 430 8.48 24.57 -9.44
C VAL A 430 7.64 23.94 -10.54
N LYS A 431 7.46 24.64 -11.66
CA LYS A 431 6.76 24.09 -12.82
C LYS A 431 7.66 23.08 -13.54
N ILE A 432 7.08 21.93 -13.91
CA ILE A 432 7.73 20.87 -14.67
C ILE A 432 7.13 20.86 -16.08
N GLY A 433 7.93 21.25 -17.07
CA GLY A 433 7.50 21.37 -18.47
C GLY A 433 7.31 22.81 -18.90
#